data_AF-A0AAD7AZ23-F1
#
_entry.id   AF-A0AAD7AZ23-F1
#
_cell.length_a   1.000
_cell.length_b   1.000
_cell.length_c   1.000
_cell.angle_alpha   90.00
_cell.angle_beta   90.00
_cell.angle_gamma   90.00
#
_symmetry.space_group_name_H-M   'P 1'
#
loop_
_entity.id
_entity.type
_entity.pdbx_description
1 polymer ?
#
loop_
_entity_poly.entity_id
_entity_poly.type
_entity_poly.pdbx_seq_one_letter_code
_entity_poly.pdbx_strand_id
1 'polypeptide(L)'
;MWHSLRDLDQKKPSPPSFSPTPAPNLAYNAPLGPPGREKEVPTVSFPPVKKNSGQLPGETIQAFLERRRIRNEKLAKQESPQKKQSRLAQESNALRGSAPGRGAKARVFIWDDENGFFIRRAYSRENAASRWDEFTPAQRIFDGFSSTWDLCTALAPDEEAEPEDDDDDALMAVTGSDAAQDLTVAHALNADELAEDQGQLQGWAVQKIEEILPSRFGFNSIQTPEGLDPKKALQTITCSWAVGNKLWKNDKYPLLPFFLQSIFEQKPLSQIPPSMMDMANPDSDLTASSWAVDVFIWRETKPLVYEIRSSKDQDSLPSILLEHAATVLQILRMHEENIFTIIRELVTYGVEFHVAWKKSPQYRSYPPPRTPGLGRRSEAYKGTIVDFWVYVKQRNDFLHSPRGHVALFYGGIIGRVARLVLEDPEDLACLAPSDELLRTGARFYDDEALALWRPVLTLDEVNLICGVYEVETGMH
;
A
#
# COMPACT_ATOMS: atom_id res chain seq x y z
N MET A 1 -60.78 -22.64 -3.35
CA MET A 1 -61.49 -21.36 -3.64
C MET A 1 -60.48 -20.46 -4.32
N TRP A 2 -60.23 -20.59 -5.62
CA TRP A 2 -61.05 -20.22 -6.79
C TRP A 2 -61.46 -18.73 -6.86
N HIS A 3 -61.05 -18.15 -7.99
CA HIS A 3 -61.40 -16.89 -8.66
C HIS A 3 -60.63 -15.62 -8.22
N SER A 4 -59.69 -15.07 -9.02
CA SER A 4 -59.71 -14.61 -10.43
C SER A 4 -60.06 -13.13 -10.52
N LEU A 5 -59.12 -12.33 -11.05
CA LEU A 5 -59.39 -11.34 -12.10
C LEU A 5 -58.07 -10.97 -12.78
N ARG A 6 -57.99 -11.37 -14.05
CA ARG A 6 -57.09 -10.80 -15.06
C ARG A 6 -57.66 -9.47 -15.55
N ASP A 7 -56.79 -8.77 -16.28
CA ASP A 7 -57.02 -7.61 -17.14
C ASP A 7 -56.84 -6.25 -16.47
N LEU A 8 -55.66 -5.66 -16.69
CA LEU A 8 -55.55 -4.39 -17.40
C LEU A 8 -54.15 -4.23 -18.01
N ASP A 9 -54.19 -4.14 -19.33
CA ASP A 9 -53.12 -3.90 -20.27
C ASP A 9 -52.39 -2.55 -20.04
N GLN A 10 -51.11 -2.55 -20.41
CA GLN A 10 -50.35 -1.46 -21.04
C GLN A 10 -50.31 -0.07 -20.37
N LYS A 11 -49.15 0.24 -19.77
CA LYS A 11 -48.49 1.55 -19.94
C LYS A 11 -46.99 1.46 -19.63
N LYS A 12 -46.16 1.54 -20.68
CA LYS A 12 -44.72 1.80 -20.59
C LYS A 12 -44.51 3.21 -19.99
N PRO A 13 -43.67 3.40 -18.98
CA PRO A 13 -43.24 4.74 -18.59
C PRO A 13 -42.21 5.27 -19.60
N SER A 14 -42.50 6.43 -20.17
CA SER A 14 -41.58 7.21 -20.99
C SER A 14 -40.44 7.80 -20.12
N PRO A 15 -39.22 7.97 -20.65
CA PRO A 15 -38.13 8.62 -19.92
C PRO A 15 -38.43 10.12 -19.72
N PRO A 16 -37.97 10.72 -18.60
CA PRO A 16 -38.17 12.13 -18.34
C PRO A 16 -37.39 13.00 -19.33
N SER A 17 -38.13 13.84 -20.05
CA SER A 17 -37.61 14.95 -20.85
C SER A 17 -37.20 16.08 -19.90
N PHE A 18 -35.90 16.41 -19.87
CA PHE A 18 -35.42 17.66 -19.29
C PHE A 18 -35.14 18.65 -20.41
N SER A 19 -35.99 19.66 -20.52
CA SER A 19 -35.67 20.90 -21.24
C SER A 19 -35.05 21.91 -20.26
N PRO A 20 -33.99 22.64 -20.64
CA PRO A 20 -33.37 23.62 -19.78
C PRO A 20 -34.21 24.91 -19.75
N THR A 21 -34.60 25.35 -18.55
CA THR A 21 -35.22 26.66 -18.32
C THR A 21 -34.11 27.65 -17.90
N PRO A 22 -34.13 28.90 -18.40
CA PRO A 22 -32.97 29.79 -18.40
C PRO A 22 -32.68 30.42 -17.04
N ALA A 23 -31.40 30.75 -16.84
CA ALA A 23 -30.88 31.42 -15.65
C ALA A 23 -31.51 32.80 -15.41
N PRO A 24 -31.69 33.23 -14.15
CA PRO A 24 -32.25 34.53 -13.83
C PRO A 24 -31.23 35.66 -14.09
N ASN A 25 -31.72 36.69 -14.77
CA ASN A 25 -31.07 37.97 -14.96
C ASN A 25 -30.92 38.70 -13.62
N LEU A 26 -29.68 38.87 -13.14
CA LEU A 26 -29.34 39.85 -12.12
C LEU A 26 -28.45 40.90 -12.75
N ALA A 27 -29.10 41.97 -13.22
CA ALA A 27 -28.43 43.20 -13.60
C ALA A 27 -27.96 43.92 -12.33
N TYR A 28 -26.65 43.96 -12.11
CA TYR A 28 -26.00 44.96 -11.26
C TYR A 28 -25.28 45.96 -12.16
N ASN A 29 -25.88 47.13 -12.30
CA ASN A 29 -25.23 48.32 -12.86
C ASN A 29 -24.11 48.76 -11.92
N ALA A 30 -22.87 48.74 -12.41
CA ALA A 30 -21.74 49.45 -11.81
C ALA A 30 -21.05 50.32 -12.88
N PRO A 31 -20.52 51.51 -12.54
CA PRO A 31 -20.09 52.50 -13.53
C PRO A 31 -18.78 52.11 -14.22
N LEU A 32 -18.72 52.33 -15.54
CA LEU A 32 -17.53 52.18 -16.38
C LEU A 32 -16.42 53.15 -15.94
N GLY A 33 -15.36 52.61 -15.35
CA GLY A 33 -14.05 53.27 -15.29
C GLY A 33 -13.32 53.15 -16.65
N PRO A 34 -12.31 54.00 -16.93
CA PRO A 34 -11.64 54.06 -18.22
C PRO A 34 -10.87 52.75 -18.52
N PRO A 35 -10.65 52.40 -19.80
CA PRO A 35 -10.09 51.11 -20.18
C PRO A 35 -8.64 51.01 -19.74
N GLY A 36 -8.41 50.20 -18.71
CA GLY A 36 -7.08 49.72 -18.35
C GLY A 36 -6.61 48.74 -19.42
N ARG A 37 -5.43 49.01 -19.96
CA ARG A 37 -4.71 48.21 -20.96
C ARG A 37 -4.60 46.75 -20.48
N GLU A 38 -5.47 45.87 -20.98
CA GLU A 38 -5.32 44.42 -20.82
C GLU A 38 -3.98 44.02 -21.46
N LYS A 39 -3.08 43.45 -20.65
CA LYS A 39 -1.91 42.78 -21.17
C LYS A 39 -2.41 41.54 -21.90
N GLU A 40 -2.27 41.53 -23.23
CA GLU A 40 -2.37 40.32 -24.03
C GLU A 40 -1.49 39.23 -23.38
N VAL A 41 -2.12 38.20 -22.84
CA VAL A 41 -1.40 36.99 -22.40
C VAL A 41 -0.92 36.33 -23.70
N PRO A 42 0.40 36.11 -23.89
CA PRO A 42 0.88 35.43 -25.08
C PRO A 42 0.25 34.04 -25.15
N THR A 43 -0.49 33.75 -26.21
CA THR A 43 -0.89 32.38 -26.53
C THR A 43 0.40 31.59 -26.83
N VAL A 44 0.90 30.85 -25.84
CA VAL A 44 2.10 30.02 -26.01
C VAL A 44 1.74 28.89 -26.97
N SER A 45 2.21 29.00 -28.21
CA SER A 45 2.02 27.98 -29.24
C SER A 45 2.88 26.75 -28.93
N PHE A 46 2.32 25.55 -29.12
CA PHE A 46 3.02 24.28 -28.90
C PHE A 46 4.35 24.24 -29.68
N PRO A 47 5.50 23.98 -29.03
CA PRO A 47 6.80 23.95 -29.69
C PRO A 47 6.88 22.89 -30.81
N PRO A 48 7.68 23.13 -31.86
CA PRO A 48 7.84 22.15 -32.95
C PRO A 48 8.47 20.85 -32.45
N VAL A 49 7.80 19.73 -32.69
CA VAL A 49 8.29 18.38 -32.36
C VAL A 49 9.59 18.05 -33.11
N LYS A 50 10.51 17.32 -32.47
CA LYS A 50 11.80 16.97 -33.10
C LYS A 50 11.63 15.91 -34.17
N LYS A 51 12.45 16.02 -35.23
CA LYS A 51 12.53 15.01 -36.30
C LYS A 51 12.93 13.65 -35.72
N ASN A 52 12.26 12.59 -36.15
CA ASN A 52 12.45 11.20 -35.68
C ASN A 52 12.11 10.95 -34.20
N SER A 53 11.47 11.90 -33.52
CA SER A 53 10.90 11.67 -32.18
C SER A 53 9.70 10.73 -32.23
N GLY A 54 8.92 10.74 -33.32
CA GLY A 54 7.66 10.01 -33.40
C GLY A 54 6.52 10.63 -32.59
N GLN A 55 6.76 11.78 -31.92
CA GLN A 55 5.73 12.62 -31.30
C GLN A 55 4.97 13.40 -32.39
N LEU A 56 3.66 13.48 -32.29
CA LEU A 56 2.80 14.27 -33.17
C LEU A 56 2.72 15.73 -32.67
N PRO A 57 2.48 16.73 -33.54
CA PRO A 57 2.26 18.11 -33.11
C PRO A 57 1.10 18.21 -32.11
N GLY A 58 1.32 18.87 -30.97
CA GLY A 58 0.33 19.00 -29.89
C GLY A 58 0.14 17.75 -29.02
N GLU A 59 0.93 16.69 -29.23
CA GLU A 59 0.77 15.44 -28.50
C GLU A 59 1.48 15.49 -27.15
N THR A 60 0.73 15.28 -26.07
CA THR A 60 1.27 15.14 -24.71
C THR A 60 1.95 13.78 -24.54
N ILE A 61 2.77 13.63 -23.49
CA ILE A 61 3.38 12.34 -23.15
C ILE A 61 2.33 11.23 -22.97
N GLN A 62 1.21 11.53 -22.29
CA GLN A 62 0.13 10.56 -22.07
C GLN A 62 -0.51 10.13 -23.40
N ALA A 63 -0.78 11.10 -24.29
CA ALA A 63 -1.35 10.81 -25.61
C ALA A 63 -0.41 9.96 -26.48
N PHE A 64 0.90 10.23 -26.41
CA PHE A 64 1.92 9.45 -27.10
C PHE A 64 2.03 8.01 -26.58
N LEU A 65 2.05 7.82 -25.25
CA LEU A 65 2.09 6.50 -24.63
C LEU A 65 0.83 5.68 -24.93
N GLU A 66 -0.35 6.32 -24.95
CA GLU A 66 -1.60 5.66 -25.32
C GLU A 66 -1.62 5.25 -26.79
N ARG A 67 -1.18 6.13 -27.70
CA ARG A 67 -1.04 5.77 -29.12
C ARG A 67 -0.03 4.64 -29.33
N ARG A 68 1.05 4.65 -28.55
CA ARG A 68 2.04 3.57 -28.54
C ARG A 68 1.43 2.26 -28.07
N ARG A 69 0.61 2.26 -27.02
CA ARG A 69 -0.10 1.07 -26.51
C ARG A 69 -1.00 0.47 -27.59
N ILE A 70 -1.82 1.29 -28.25
CA ILE A 70 -2.71 0.87 -29.35
C ILE A 70 -1.89 0.25 -30.51
N ARG A 71 -0.73 0.84 -30.85
CA ARG A 71 0.17 0.26 -31.86
C ARG A 71 0.73 -1.09 -31.40
N ASN A 72 1.18 -1.19 -30.16
CA ASN A 72 1.78 -2.41 -29.60
C ASN A 72 0.79 -3.56 -29.55
N GLU A 73 -0.47 -3.30 -29.19
CA GLU A 73 -1.54 -4.32 -29.23
C GLU A 73 -1.77 -4.87 -30.64
N LYS A 74 -1.70 -4.02 -31.67
CA LYS A 74 -1.79 -4.45 -33.08
C LYS A 74 -0.58 -5.30 -33.48
N LEU A 75 0.62 -4.93 -33.04
CA LEU A 75 1.84 -5.68 -33.33
C LEU A 75 1.88 -7.03 -32.59
N ALA A 76 1.40 -7.08 -31.35
CA ALA A 76 1.33 -8.31 -30.56
C ALA A 76 0.48 -9.39 -31.23
N LYS A 77 -0.60 -9.00 -31.93
CA LYS A 77 -1.46 -9.93 -32.68
C LYS A 77 -0.77 -10.58 -33.88
N GLN A 78 0.30 -9.95 -34.40
CA GLN A 78 1.03 -10.39 -35.59
C GLN A 78 2.47 -10.84 -35.23
N GLU A 79 2.78 -10.93 -33.94
CA GLU A 79 4.11 -11.25 -33.45
C GLU A 79 4.40 -12.76 -33.55
N SER A 80 5.51 -13.12 -34.18
CA SER A 80 5.93 -14.53 -34.22
C SER A 80 6.44 -14.99 -32.85
N PRO A 81 6.40 -16.30 -32.53
CA PRO A 81 6.91 -16.82 -31.26
C PRO A 81 8.35 -16.42 -30.96
N GLN A 82 9.22 -16.40 -31.98
CA GLN A 82 10.62 -16.01 -31.83
C GLN A 82 10.78 -14.52 -31.50
N LYS A 83 9.99 -13.66 -32.16
CA LYS A 83 9.99 -12.22 -31.87
C LYS A 83 9.43 -11.95 -30.47
N LYS A 84 8.38 -12.66 -30.08
CA LYS A 84 7.80 -12.60 -28.74
C LYS A 84 8.81 -12.98 -27.67
N GLN A 85 9.54 -14.09 -27.86
CA GLN A 85 10.59 -14.51 -26.93
C GLN A 85 11.70 -13.47 -26.83
N SER A 86 12.17 -12.92 -27.95
CA SER A 86 13.19 -11.87 -27.97
C SER A 86 12.71 -10.59 -27.27
N ARG A 87 11.46 -10.19 -27.49
CA ARG A 87 10.85 -9.01 -26.85
C ARG A 87 10.72 -9.21 -25.34
N LEU A 88 10.20 -10.35 -24.89
CA LEU A 88 10.07 -10.66 -23.46
C LEU A 88 11.44 -10.69 -22.76
N ALA A 89 12.47 -11.20 -23.42
CA ALA A 89 13.84 -11.14 -22.90
C ALA A 89 14.37 -9.70 -22.79
N GLN A 90 14.05 -8.83 -23.76
CA GLN A 90 14.40 -7.41 -23.69
C GLN A 90 13.65 -6.67 -22.58
N GLU A 91 12.34 -6.91 -22.44
CA GLU A 91 11.51 -6.32 -21.37
C GLU A 91 11.99 -6.79 -19.99
N SER A 92 12.30 -8.08 -19.83
CA SER A 92 12.87 -8.62 -18.59
C SER A 92 14.23 -8.01 -18.25
N ASN A 93 15.11 -7.82 -19.25
CA ASN A 93 16.38 -7.13 -19.02
C ASN A 93 16.19 -5.66 -18.66
N ALA A 94 15.18 -5.00 -19.23
CA ALA A 94 14.88 -3.59 -18.94
C ALA A 94 14.41 -3.37 -17.50
N LEU A 95 13.73 -4.36 -16.87
CA LEU A 95 13.32 -4.29 -15.47
C LEU A 95 14.50 -4.17 -14.49
N ARG A 96 15.72 -4.52 -14.91
CA ARG A 96 16.93 -4.32 -14.09
C ARG A 96 17.31 -2.83 -13.93
N GLY A 97 16.67 -1.93 -14.68
CA GLY A 97 16.79 -0.48 -14.51
C GLY A 97 18.12 0.13 -14.96
N SER A 98 19.07 -0.68 -15.46
CA SER A 98 20.39 -0.20 -15.90
C SER A 98 20.33 0.52 -17.26
N ALA A 99 21.16 1.55 -17.41
CA ALA A 99 21.33 2.24 -18.68
C ALA A 99 21.74 1.26 -19.79
N PRO A 100 21.27 1.46 -21.04
CA PRO A 100 21.70 0.63 -22.17
C PRO A 100 23.22 0.70 -22.38
N GLY A 101 23.92 -0.43 -22.19
CA GLY A 101 25.37 -0.51 -22.37
C GLY A 101 25.84 -0.22 -23.81
N ARG A 102 27.15 -0.05 -24.00
CA ARG A 102 27.77 0.37 -25.30
C ARG A 102 27.36 -0.47 -26.51
N GLY A 103 27.01 -1.75 -26.32
CA GLY A 103 26.55 -2.68 -27.37
C GLY A 103 25.02 -2.82 -27.54
N ALA A 104 24.21 -2.16 -26.71
CA ALA A 104 22.76 -2.35 -26.70
C ALA A 104 22.08 -1.72 -27.94
N LYS A 105 21.10 -2.42 -28.52
CA LYS A 105 20.32 -1.93 -29.68
C LYS A 105 19.22 -0.94 -29.31
N ALA A 106 18.93 -0.76 -28.01
CA ALA A 106 17.85 0.10 -27.55
C ALA A 106 18.17 1.59 -27.81
N ARG A 107 17.16 2.37 -28.21
CA ARG A 107 17.27 3.83 -28.36
C ARG A 107 16.71 4.53 -27.14
N VAL A 108 17.32 5.63 -26.71
CA VAL A 108 16.85 6.39 -25.55
C VAL A 108 16.29 7.74 -26.00
N PHE A 109 15.15 8.11 -25.44
CA PHE A 109 14.52 9.39 -25.65
C PHE A 109 14.28 10.08 -24.32
N ILE A 110 14.55 11.37 -24.26
CA ILE A 110 14.26 12.22 -23.09
C ILE A 110 13.15 13.19 -23.49
N TRP A 111 12.21 13.41 -22.59
CA TRP A 111 11.14 14.38 -22.72
C TRP A 111 11.52 15.63 -21.92
N ASP A 112 12.02 16.65 -22.63
CA ASP A 112 12.40 17.92 -22.01
C ASP A 112 11.18 18.85 -21.93
N ASP A 113 11.03 19.58 -20.83
CA ASP A 113 10.02 20.65 -20.71
C ASP A 113 10.46 21.90 -21.48
N GLU A 114 9.66 22.30 -22.47
CA GLU A 114 9.80 23.53 -23.24
C GLU A 114 8.55 24.40 -23.05
N ASN A 115 8.60 25.33 -22.09
CA ASN A 115 7.52 26.28 -21.76
C ASN A 115 6.20 25.60 -21.36
N GLY A 116 6.26 24.54 -20.54
CA GLY A 116 5.11 23.76 -20.09
C GLY A 116 4.70 22.65 -21.06
N PHE A 117 5.51 22.38 -22.10
CA PHE A 117 5.26 21.32 -23.08
C PHE A 117 6.43 20.34 -23.11
N PHE A 118 6.15 19.07 -22.85
CA PHE A 118 7.15 18.01 -22.95
C PHE A 118 7.41 17.63 -24.41
N ILE A 119 8.63 17.85 -24.88
CA ILE A 119 9.07 17.54 -26.24
C ILE A 119 10.02 16.34 -26.22
N ARG A 120 9.64 15.28 -26.95
CA ARG A 120 10.41 14.03 -27.03
C ARG A 120 11.61 14.19 -27.95
N ARG A 121 12.82 13.94 -27.44
CA ARG A 121 14.07 14.08 -28.19
C ARG A 121 14.87 12.78 -28.16
N ALA A 122 15.47 12.42 -29.30
CA ALA A 122 16.37 11.27 -29.37
C ALA A 122 17.75 11.66 -28.82
N TYR A 123 18.27 10.89 -27.88
CA TYR A 123 19.60 11.11 -27.32
C TYR A 123 20.60 10.09 -27.85
N SER A 124 21.86 10.51 -28.01
CA SER A 124 22.96 9.58 -28.27
C SER A 124 23.14 8.67 -27.05
N ARG A 125 23.77 7.51 -27.23
CA ARG A 125 23.99 6.57 -26.12
C ARG A 125 24.83 7.17 -24.99
N GLU A 126 25.87 7.93 -25.36
CA GLU A 126 26.76 8.60 -24.40
C GLU A 126 25.99 9.64 -23.58
N ASN A 127 25.19 10.49 -24.23
CA ASN A 127 24.39 11.51 -23.53
C ASN A 127 23.22 10.90 -22.75
N ALA A 128 22.70 9.75 -23.17
CA ALA A 128 21.65 9.06 -22.46
C ALA A 128 22.17 8.39 -21.18
N ALA A 129 23.40 7.86 -21.22
CA ALA A 129 24.04 7.28 -20.04
C ALA A 129 24.36 8.36 -19.00
N SER A 130 24.90 9.52 -19.43
CA SER A 130 25.24 10.61 -18.52
C SER A 130 24.03 11.25 -17.84
N ARG A 131 22.85 11.16 -18.47
CA ARG A 131 21.59 11.70 -17.94
C ARG A 131 20.68 10.63 -17.37
N TRP A 132 21.14 9.38 -17.29
CA TRP A 132 20.28 8.27 -16.86
C TRP A 132 19.82 8.47 -15.42
N ASP A 133 20.77 8.84 -14.56
CA ASP A 133 20.59 8.98 -13.11
C ASP A 133 19.92 10.31 -12.71
N GLU A 134 19.73 11.23 -13.66
CA GLU A 134 18.85 12.40 -13.49
C GLU A 134 17.35 12.02 -13.38
N PHE A 135 17.00 10.77 -13.68
CA PHE A 135 15.62 10.28 -13.65
C PHE A 135 15.51 9.11 -12.69
N THR A 136 14.48 9.07 -11.84
CA THR A 136 14.23 7.92 -10.98
C THR A 136 13.74 6.70 -11.78
N PRO A 137 13.73 5.49 -11.21
CA PRO A 137 13.16 4.31 -11.87
C PRO A 137 11.71 4.51 -12.34
N ALA A 138 10.89 5.25 -11.59
CA ALA A 138 9.50 5.54 -11.97
C ALA A 138 9.38 6.52 -13.16
N GLN A 139 10.43 7.32 -13.40
CA GLN A 139 10.53 8.26 -14.51
C GLN A 139 11.09 7.64 -15.80
N ARG A 140 11.33 6.32 -15.82
CA ARG A 140 11.92 5.57 -16.95
C ARG A 140 10.94 4.50 -17.45
N ILE A 141 10.58 4.53 -18.74
CA ILE A 141 9.70 3.50 -19.34
C ILE A 141 10.33 2.87 -20.59
N PHE A 142 10.30 1.54 -20.67
CA PHE A 142 10.81 0.77 -21.81
C PHE A 142 9.68 0.19 -22.67
N ASP A 143 9.81 0.32 -24.00
CA ASP A 143 8.96 -0.34 -25.00
C ASP A 143 9.71 -1.47 -25.72
N GLY A 144 9.37 -2.72 -25.39
CA GLY A 144 9.96 -3.89 -26.02
C GLY A 144 9.63 -4.05 -27.51
N PHE A 145 8.52 -3.49 -28.01
CA PHE A 145 8.14 -3.62 -29.42
C PHE A 145 8.99 -2.76 -30.35
N SER A 146 9.49 -1.62 -29.87
CA SER A 146 10.36 -0.73 -30.64
C SER A 146 11.79 -0.65 -30.11
N SER A 147 12.08 -1.40 -29.04
CA SER A 147 13.31 -1.39 -28.26
C SER A 147 13.73 0.05 -27.93
N THR A 148 12.85 0.78 -27.24
CA THR A 148 13.12 2.19 -26.88
C THR A 148 12.84 2.49 -25.43
N TRP A 149 13.70 3.30 -24.82
CA TRP A 149 13.51 3.94 -23.53
C TRP A 149 12.96 5.36 -23.70
N ASP A 150 12.10 5.76 -22.76
CA ASP A 150 11.59 7.11 -22.59
C ASP A 150 11.81 7.54 -21.14
N LEU A 151 12.54 8.65 -20.96
CA LEU A 151 12.88 9.25 -19.67
C LEU A 151 12.10 10.57 -19.56
N CYS A 152 11.31 10.74 -18.51
CA CYS A 152 10.50 11.94 -18.33
C CYS A 152 10.11 12.15 -16.87
N THR A 153 10.39 13.34 -16.35
CA THR A 153 10.00 13.76 -15.00
C THR A 153 8.49 13.76 -14.78
N ALA A 154 7.69 14.09 -15.81
CA ALA A 154 6.22 14.07 -15.71
C ALA A 154 5.60 12.67 -15.56
N LEU A 155 6.39 11.59 -15.63
CA LEU A 155 5.90 10.23 -15.32
C LEU A 155 5.75 10.02 -13.80
N ALA A 156 6.59 10.67 -12.99
CA ALA A 156 6.51 10.73 -11.54
C ALA A 156 6.98 12.12 -11.08
N PRO A 157 6.10 13.15 -11.15
CA PRO A 157 6.49 14.55 -10.93
C PRO A 157 6.86 14.85 -9.47
N ASP A 158 6.46 13.98 -8.54
CA ASP A 158 6.71 14.11 -7.11
C ASP A 158 8.02 13.41 -6.68
N GLU A 159 8.74 12.76 -7.61
CA GLU A 159 10.04 12.15 -7.36
C GLU A 159 11.17 13.04 -7.91
N GLU A 160 12.12 13.45 -7.06
CA GLU A 160 13.36 14.10 -7.47
C GLU A 160 14.52 13.10 -7.38
N ALA A 161 15.41 13.12 -8.37
CA ALA A 161 16.64 12.33 -8.30
C ALA A 161 17.59 12.98 -7.28
N GLU A 162 17.91 12.26 -6.20
CA GLU A 162 18.93 12.67 -5.23
C GLU A 162 20.27 12.87 -5.96
N PRO A 163 20.97 14.01 -5.78
CA PRO A 163 22.31 14.17 -6.34
C PRO A 163 23.26 13.16 -5.69
N GLU A 164 23.95 12.35 -6.49
CA GLU A 164 25.04 11.52 -6.01
C GLU A 164 26.15 12.44 -5.47
N ASP A 165 26.42 12.36 -4.17
CA ASP A 165 27.64 12.92 -3.58
C ASP A 165 28.83 12.19 -4.24
N ASP A 166 29.61 12.95 -5.02
CA ASP A 166 30.89 12.52 -5.60
C ASP A 166 31.86 12.11 -4.47
N ASP A 167 31.93 10.81 -4.17
CA ASP A 167 33.11 10.21 -3.54
C ASP A 167 33.38 8.82 -4.16
N ASP A 168 34.41 8.81 -5.02
CA ASP A 168 35.01 7.64 -5.67
C ASP A 168 35.42 6.54 -4.66
N ASP A 169 35.10 5.26 -4.92
CA ASP A 169 36.13 4.28 -5.30
C ASP A 169 35.56 2.84 -5.52
N ALA A 170 35.79 2.37 -6.73
CA ALA A 170 36.17 1.00 -7.11
C ALA A 170 35.35 -0.21 -6.62
N LEU A 171 34.60 -0.85 -7.55
CA LEU A 171 34.64 -2.31 -7.71
C LEU A 171 34.42 -2.73 -9.18
N MET A 172 35.41 -3.45 -9.67
CA MET A 172 35.65 -3.79 -11.07
C MET A 172 34.67 -4.79 -11.67
N ALA A 173 34.41 -4.60 -12.97
CA ALA A 173 33.74 -5.54 -13.85
C ALA A 173 34.40 -6.92 -13.87
N VAL A 174 33.59 -7.97 -13.76
CA VAL A 174 33.96 -9.32 -14.22
C VAL A 174 33.03 -9.71 -15.37
N THR A 175 33.59 -9.67 -16.57
CA THR A 175 33.04 -10.30 -17.77
C THR A 175 33.34 -11.79 -17.75
N GLY A 176 32.32 -12.64 -17.93
CA GLY A 176 32.49 -14.08 -18.14
C GLY A 176 31.26 -14.68 -18.80
N SER A 177 31.38 -14.95 -20.10
CA SER A 177 30.45 -15.72 -20.92
C SER A 177 30.62 -17.20 -20.61
N ASP A 178 29.53 -17.94 -20.37
CA ASP A 178 29.29 -19.18 -21.12
C ASP A 178 27.80 -19.54 -21.18
N ALA A 179 27.42 -20.01 -22.36
CA ALA A 179 26.06 -20.29 -22.75
C ALA A 179 25.74 -21.79 -22.65
N ALA A 180 24.45 -22.03 -22.42
CA ALA A 180 23.69 -23.23 -22.79
C ALA A 180 23.97 -24.53 -22.01
N GLN A 181 23.10 -24.78 -21.03
CA GLN A 181 22.39 -26.05 -20.94
C GLN A 181 21.01 -25.86 -20.29
N ASP A 182 20.00 -26.08 -21.15
CA ASP A 182 18.65 -26.61 -20.91
C ASP A 182 17.73 -26.00 -19.83
N LEU A 183 16.64 -25.31 -20.18
CA LEU A 183 15.38 -25.86 -20.73
C LEU A 183 14.67 -26.93 -19.86
N THR A 184 14.72 -26.80 -18.52
CA THR A 184 13.69 -27.38 -17.63
C THR A 184 13.58 -26.63 -16.30
N VAL A 185 12.82 -25.52 -16.23
CA VAL A 185 12.19 -25.09 -14.95
C VAL A 185 10.84 -24.44 -15.24
N ALA A 186 9.84 -25.27 -15.53
CA ALA A 186 8.51 -25.03 -14.99
C ALA A 186 8.41 -25.94 -13.76
N HIS A 187 8.03 -25.35 -12.62
CA HIS A 187 7.88 -25.96 -11.29
C HIS A 187 9.17 -26.17 -10.49
N ALA A 188 9.59 -25.11 -9.83
CA ALA A 188 9.70 -25.06 -8.37
C ALA A 188 10.20 -23.66 -8.04
N LEU A 189 9.34 -22.81 -7.50
CA LEU A 189 9.84 -21.75 -6.63
C LEU A 189 10.46 -22.51 -5.44
N ASN A 190 11.76 -22.74 -5.49
CA ASN A 190 12.47 -23.18 -4.31
C ASN A 190 12.33 -22.03 -3.31
N ALA A 191 11.66 -22.31 -2.19
CA ALA A 191 11.48 -21.37 -1.10
C ALA A 191 12.81 -20.78 -0.59
N ASP A 192 13.94 -21.42 -0.92
CA ASP A 192 15.29 -21.01 -0.54
C ASP A 192 15.86 -19.89 -1.44
N GLU A 193 15.49 -19.76 -2.72
CA GLU A 193 15.98 -18.64 -3.56
C GLU A 193 15.23 -17.32 -3.29
N LEU A 194 14.06 -17.39 -2.65
CA LEU A 194 13.38 -16.22 -2.06
C LEU A 194 13.94 -15.83 -0.68
N ALA A 195 14.85 -16.63 -0.11
CA ALA A 195 15.35 -16.42 1.25
C ALA A 195 16.61 -15.54 1.33
N GLU A 196 17.33 -15.34 0.22
CA GLU A 196 18.64 -14.69 0.23
C GLU A 196 18.70 -13.33 -0.47
N ASP A 197 17.66 -12.92 -1.23
CA ASP A 197 17.48 -11.52 -1.63
C ASP A 197 16.69 -10.78 -0.53
N GLN A 198 17.28 -10.71 0.68
CA GLN A 198 16.80 -9.85 1.77
C GLN A 198 17.18 -8.38 1.49
N GLY A 199 16.91 -7.91 0.28
CA GLY A 199 16.62 -6.50 0.05
C GLY A 199 15.39 -6.20 0.92
N GLN A 200 15.65 -5.62 2.08
CA GLN A 200 14.66 -5.16 3.04
C GLN A 200 13.53 -4.51 2.24
N LEU A 201 12.34 -5.15 2.21
CA LEU A 201 11.17 -4.59 1.53
C LEU A 201 11.07 -3.14 2.01
N GLN A 202 11.26 -2.19 1.09
CA GLN A 202 11.28 -0.76 1.39
C GLN A 202 10.06 -0.44 2.26
N GLY A 203 10.27 0.17 3.43
CA GLY A 203 9.20 0.46 4.39
C GLY A 203 8.96 -0.55 5.53
N TRP A 204 9.85 -1.53 5.75
CA TRP A 204 9.71 -2.48 6.87
C TRP A 204 10.81 -2.34 7.95
N ALA A 205 10.38 -2.09 9.20
CA ALA A 205 11.10 -2.53 10.39
C ALA A 205 10.72 -3.98 10.70
N VAL A 206 11.43 -4.96 10.14
CA VAL A 206 11.15 -6.37 10.39
C VAL A 206 11.47 -6.68 11.86
N GLN A 207 10.43 -6.80 12.69
CA GLN A 207 10.60 -7.22 14.08
C GLN A 207 11.19 -8.63 14.11
N LYS A 208 12.28 -8.78 14.86
CA LYS A 208 12.90 -10.09 15.05
C LYS A 208 12.01 -10.94 15.95
N ILE A 209 12.05 -12.25 15.77
CA ILE A 209 11.19 -13.12 16.58
C ILE A 209 11.56 -13.08 18.06
N GLU A 210 12.84 -12.85 18.34
CA GLU A 210 13.43 -12.64 19.65
C GLU A 210 12.95 -11.34 20.30
N GLU A 211 12.40 -10.40 19.54
CA GLU A 211 11.75 -9.19 20.05
C GLU A 211 10.24 -9.44 20.23
N ILE A 212 9.60 -10.09 19.26
CA ILE A 212 8.14 -10.36 19.27
C ILE A 212 7.74 -11.25 20.45
N LEU A 213 8.46 -12.36 20.66
CA LEU A 213 8.12 -13.35 21.69
C LEU A 213 8.12 -12.75 23.11
N PRO A 214 9.19 -12.09 23.57
CA PRO A 214 9.17 -11.45 24.87
C PRO A 214 8.25 -10.24 24.89
N SER A 215 8.24 -9.37 23.87
CA SER A 215 7.44 -8.12 23.93
C SER A 215 5.93 -8.36 23.88
N ARG A 216 5.44 -9.25 23.01
CA ARG A 216 3.99 -9.46 22.81
C ARG A 216 3.42 -10.63 23.59
N PHE A 217 4.26 -11.61 23.93
CA PHE A 217 3.81 -12.85 24.56
C PHE A 217 4.49 -13.15 25.89
N GLY A 218 5.46 -12.33 26.32
CA GLY A 218 6.18 -12.55 27.58
C GLY A 218 7.07 -13.78 27.58
N PHE A 219 7.35 -14.33 26.40
CA PHE A 219 8.12 -15.54 26.26
C PHE A 219 9.61 -15.19 26.19
N ASN A 220 10.33 -15.42 27.28
CA ASN A 220 11.69 -14.95 27.50
C ASN A 220 12.74 -15.86 26.87
N SER A 221 13.75 -15.25 26.25
CA SER A 221 14.86 -15.95 25.59
C SER A 221 15.91 -16.53 26.53
N ILE A 222 15.73 -16.39 27.85
CA ILE A 222 16.91 -16.31 28.72
C ILE A 222 17.59 -17.66 28.92
N GLN A 223 16.89 -18.81 29.03
CA GLN A 223 17.53 -20.13 29.08
C GLN A 223 16.60 -21.24 28.57
N THR A 224 17.12 -22.20 27.78
CA THR A 224 16.50 -23.53 27.68
C THR A 224 16.44 -24.10 29.09
N PRO A 225 15.29 -24.60 29.58
CA PRO A 225 15.15 -25.06 30.95
C PRO A 225 16.20 -26.11 31.25
N GLU A 226 16.82 -26.04 32.43
CA GLU A 226 17.71 -27.10 32.90
C GLU A 226 16.96 -28.43 32.87
N GLY A 227 17.43 -29.36 32.01
CA GLY A 227 16.82 -30.68 31.82
C GLY A 227 15.90 -30.83 30.62
N LEU A 228 15.57 -29.76 29.87
CA LEU A 228 14.95 -29.90 28.54
C LEU A 228 16.04 -30.15 27.50
N ASP A 229 16.16 -31.40 27.04
CA ASP A 229 16.96 -31.72 25.85
C ASP A 229 16.32 -31.02 24.64
N PRO A 230 16.96 -30.00 24.03
CA PRO A 230 16.41 -29.29 22.88
C PRO A 230 16.05 -30.26 21.75
N LYS A 231 16.80 -31.37 21.60
CA LYS A 231 16.53 -32.40 20.59
C LYS A 231 15.28 -33.23 20.89
N LYS A 232 14.86 -33.35 22.15
CA LYS A 232 13.59 -33.98 22.54
C LYS A 232 12.41 -33.00 22.50
N ALA A 233 12.63 -31.73 22.84
CA ALA A 233 11.60 -30.68 22.75
C ALA A 233 11.31 -30.26 21.30
N LEU A 234 12.31 -30.37 20.41
CA LEU A 234 12.18 -30.29 18.94
C LEU A 234 11.49 -31.52 18.34
N GLN A 235 10.89 -32.42 19.15
CA GLN A 235 10.01 -33.44 18.60
C GLN A 235 8.95 -32.75 17.75
N THR A 236 9.04 -33.06 16.46
CA THR A 236 8.37 -32.44 15.32
C THR A 236 7.02 -31.82 15.67
N ILE A 237 7.00 -30.51 15.94
CA ILE A 237 5.73 -29.80 15.99
C ILE A 237 5.29 -29.68 14.54
N THR A 238 4.28 -30.46 14.20
CA THR A 238 3.69 -30.50 12.87
C THR A 238 2.76 -29.30 12.71
N CYS A 239 3.32 -28.11 12.54
CA CYS A 239 2.57 -26.91 12.18
C CYS A 239 2.22 -26.89 10.69
N SER A 240 1.86 -28.03 10.08
CA SER A 240 1.75 -28.12 8.61
C SER A 240 0.70 -27.17 8.03
N TRP A 241 -0.27 -26.73 8.83
CA TRP A 241 -1.29 -25.76 8.43
C TRP A 241 -0.85 -24.30 8.63
N ALA A 242 0.10 -24.01 9.53
CA ALA A 242 0.58 -22.65 9.81
C ALA A 242 1.90 -22.32 9.10
N VAL A 243 2.79 -23.31 8.94
CA VAL A 243 4.15 -23.16 8.38
C VAL A 243 4.27 -23.90 7.04
N GLY A 244 3.22 -24.60 6.58
CA GLY A 244 3.20 -25.32 5.29
C GLY A 244 4.09 -26.57 5.23
N ASN A 245 4.96 -26.78 6.23
CA ASN A 245 5.93 -27.87 6.27
C ASN A 245 5.69 -28.80 7.48
N LYS A 246 5.56 -30.11 7.23
CA LYS A 246 5.35 -31.14 8.26
C LYS A 246 6.57 -31.39 9.14
N LEU A 247 7.76 -30.96 8.71
CA LEU A 247 9.04 -31.18 9.40
C LEU A 247 9.76 -29.86 9.54
N TRP A 248 9.13 -28.89 10.20
CA TRP A 248 9.81 -27.64 10.51
C TRP A 248 10.77 -27.85 11.69
N LYS A 249 12.07 -27.72 11.42
CA LYS A 249 13.13 -27.60 12.43
C LYS A 249 13.70 -26.20 12.34
N ASN A 250 13.78 -25.52 13.47
CA ASN A 250 14.42 -24.22 13.54
C ASN A 250 15.53 -24.24 14.58
N ASP A 251 16.74 -24.53 14.10
CA ASP A 251 17.94 -24.51 14.93
C ASP A 251 18.35 -23.07 15.30
N LYS A 252 17.87 -22.07 14.56
CA LYS A 252 18.14 -20.64 14.80
C LYS A 252 17.29 -20.08 15.94
N TYR A 253 16.05 -20.55 16.11
CA TYR A 253 15.10 -20.10 17.14
C TYR A 253 14.52 -21.29 17.93
N PRO A 254 15.27 -21.86 18.88
CA PRO A 254 14.88 -23.07 19.61
C PRO A 254 13.61 -22.91 20.46
N LEU A 255 13.22 -21.67 20.77
CA LEU A 255 12.05 -21.34 21.59
C LEU A 255 10.75 -21.22 20.79
N LEU A 256 10.83 -20.91 19.49
CA LEU A 256 9.63 -20.78 18.67
C LEU A 256 8.83 -22.09 18.60
N PRO A 257 9.45 -23.28 18.41
CA PRO A 257 8.76 -24.55 18.55
C PRO A 257 8.03 -24.64 19.90
N PHE A 258 8.72 -24.46 21.02
CA PHE A 258 8.10 -24.60 22.34
C PHE A 258 6.94 -23.63 22.58
N PHE A 259 7.08 -22.38 22.15
CA PHE A 259 5.99 -21.38 22.18
C PHE A 259 4.78 -21.86 21.39
N LEU A 260 4.99 -22.29 20.14
CA LEU A 260 3.93 -22.82 19.27
C LEU A 260 3.26 -24.04 19.91
N GLN A 261 4.03 -24.98 20.46
CA GLN A 261 3.50 -26.13 21.18
C GLN A 261 2.62 -25.69 22.37
N SER A 262 3.10 -24.74 23.17
CA SER A 262 2.37 -24.26 24.34
C SER A 262 1.03 -23.62 23.97
N ILE A 263 0.99 -22.87 22.86
CA ILE A 263 -0.24 -22.33 22.29
C ILE A 263 -1.17 -23.45 21.78
N PHE A 264 -0.64 -24.39 20.99
CA PHE A 264 -1.47 -25.44 20.39
C PHE A 264 -2.01 -26.45 21.38
N GLU A 265 -1.25 -26.76 22.42
CA GLU A 265 -1.68 -27.61 23.53
C GLU A 265 -2.55 -26.85 24.54
N GLN A 266 -2.77 -25.54 24.35
CA GLN A 266 -3.56 -24.67 25.23
C GLN A 266 -3.17 -24.81 26.69
N LYS A 267 -1.86 -24.94 26.96
CA LYS A 267 -1.38 -25.10 28.33
C LYS A 267 -1.78 -23.86 29.14
N PRO A 268 -2.43 -24.01 30.30
CA PRO A 268 -2.67 -22.88 31.18
C PRO A 268 -1.33 -22.27 31.59
N LEU A 269 -1.29 -20.94 31.77
CA LEU A 269 -0.06 -20.19 32.09
C LEU A 269 0.71 -20.79 33.27
N SER A 270 0.00 -21.35 34.26
CA SER A 270 0.58 -22.02 35.43
C SER A 270 1.41 -23.28 35.12
N GLN A 271 1.27 -23.85 33.93
CA GLN A 271 2.05 -25.02 33.47
C GLN A 271 3.28 -24.63 32.65
N ILE A 272 3.42 -23.35 32.30
CA ILE A 272 4.60 -22.85 31.59
C ILE A 272 5.61 -22.40 32.66
N PRO A 273 6.88 -22.87 32.61
CA PRO A 273 7.88 -22.48 33.61
C PRO A 273 8.05 -20.95 33.68
N PRO A 274 8.08 -20.33 34.88
CA PRO A 274 8.29 -18.89 35.03
C PRO A 274 9.60 -18.37 34.44
N SER A 275 10.62 -19.23 34.30
CA SER A 275 11.87 -18.92 33.61
C SER A 275 11.71 -18.72 32.09
N MET A 276 10.64 -19.25 31.51
CA MET A 276 10.32 -19.15 30.08
C MET A 276 9.25 -18.10 29.80
N MET A 277 8.39 -17.82 30.77
CA MET A 277 7.28 -16.87 30.61
C MET A 277 7.21 -15.93 31.80
N ASP A 278 7.52 -14.65 31.58
CA ASP A 278 7.48 -13.65 32.64
C ASP A 278 6.08 -13.44 33.22
N MET A 279 5.01 -13.62 32.44
CA MET A 279 3.64 -13.51 32.95
C MET A 279 3.32 -14.55 34.04
N ALA A 280 4.08 -15.64 34.13
CA ALA A 280 3.99 -16.61 35.21
C ALA A 280 4.93 -16.27 36.39
N ASN A 281 5.80 -15.27 36.23
CA ASN A 281 6.71 -14.78 37.26
C ASN A 281 6.03 -13.68 38.11
N PRO A 282 5.89 -13.87 39.43
CA PRO A 282 5.34 -12.84 40.32
C PRO A 282 6.16 -11.54 40.32
N ASP A 283 7.44 -11.58 39.98
CA ASP A 283 8.35 -10.43 39.94
C ASP A 283 8.43 -9.79 38.54
N SER A 284 7.47 -10.07 37.64
CA SER A 284 7.43 -9.46 36.31
C SER A 284 7.25 -7.94 36.38
N ASP A 285 7.86 -7.18 35.47
CA ASP A 285 7.64 -5.74 35.32
C ASP A 285 6.16 -5.38 35.06
N LEU A 286 5.34 -6.36 34.67
CA LEU A 286 3.89 -6.21 34.53
C LEU A 286 3.15 -6.14 35.86
N THR A 287 3.74 -6.64 36.96
CA THR A 287 3.17 -6.53 38.32
C THR A 287 3.49 -5.19 38.98
N ALA A 288 4.11 -4.26 38.24
CA ALA A 288 4.35 -2.89 38.67
C ALA A 288 3.07 -2.23 39.19
N SER A 289 3.23 -1.40 40.23
CA SER A 289 2.11 -0.70 40.89
C SER A 289 1.47 0.40 40.03
N SER A 290 2.14 0.82 38.96
CA SER A 290 1.64 1.81 38.00
C SER A 290 2.29 1.60 36.62
N TRP A 291 1.49 1.71 35.56
CA TRP A 291 1.97 1.72 34.17
C TRP A 291 2.05 3.14 33.62
N ALA A 292 2.80 3.32 32.53
CA ALA A 292 2.94 4.60 31.83
C ALA A 292 1.64 5.06 31.12
N VAL A 293 0.72 4.13 30.92
CA VAL A 293 -0.58 4.33 30.28
C VAL A 293 -1.68 3.64 31.08
N ASP A 294 -2.91 4.15 30.96
CA ASP A 294 -4.09 3.51 31.55
C ASP A 294 -4.70 2.52 30.56
N VAL A 295 -5.07 1.34 31.04
CA VAL A 295 -5.71 0.29 30.23
C VAL A 295 -7.13 0.04 30.71
N PHE A 296 -8.11 0.30 29.85
CA PHE A 296 -9.51 0.00 30.08
C PHE A 296 -9.93 -1.21 29.26
N ILE A 297 -10.73 -2.11 29.86
CA ILE A 297 -11.19 -3.34 29.22
C ILE A 297 -12.70 -3.24 29.00
N TRP A 298 -13.12 -3.18 27.74
CA TRP A 298 -14.51 -3.13 27.34
C TRP A 298 -15.08 -4.54 27.21
N ARG A 299 -15.54 -5.11 28.32
CA ARG A 299 -16.00 -6.52 28.41
C ARG A 299 -17.32 -6.82 27.69
N GLU A 300 -18.09 -5.79 27.37
CA GLU A 300 -19.42 -5.94 26.76
C GLU A 300 -19.38 -6.04 25.23
N THR A 301 -18.23 -5.73 24.62
CA THR A 301 -18.05 -5.84 23.16
C THR A 301 -17.71 -7.27 22.75
N LYS A 302 -18.06 -7.63 21.51
CA LYS A 302 -17.59 -8.86 20.85
C LYS A 302 -17.03 -8.48 19.47
N PRO A 303 -15.71 -8.60 19.25
CA PRO A 303 -14.67 -9.09 20.17
C PRO A 303 -14.40 -8.16 21.36
N LEU A 304 -13.65 -8.65 22.35
CA LEU A 304 -13.19 -7.87 23.49
C LEU A 304 -12.29 -6.73 23.02
N VAL A 305 -12.52 -5.50 23.50
CA VAL A 305 -11.70 -4.35 23.14
C VAL A 305 -10.98 -3.79 24.36
N TYR A 306 -9.72 -3.42 24.14
CA TYR A 306 -8.85 -2.74 25.09
C TYR A 306 -8.66 -1.31 24.63
N GLU A 307 -8.79 -0.36 25.56
CA GLU A 307 -8.56 1.05 25.31
C GLU A 307 -7.35 1.52 26.12
N ILE A 308 -6.36 2.06 25.42
CA ILE A 308 -5.17 2.65 26.00
C ILE A 308 -5.36 4.17 26.03
N ARG A 309 -5.17 4.78 27.20
CA ARG A 309 -5.23 6.23 27.41
C ARG A 309 -3.93 6.74 28.00
N SER A 310 -3.62 8.01 27.73
CA SER A 310 -2.57 8.70 28.47
C SER A 310 -2.99 8.83 29.93
N SER A 311 -2.11 8.46 30.86
CA SER A 311 -2.36 8.66 32.30
C SER A 311 -2.29 10.13 32.73
N LYS A 312 -1.75 11.02 31.89
CA LYS A 312 -1.56 12.45 32.18
C LYS A 312 -2.62 13.36 31.56
N ASP A 313 -3.11 13.03 30.37
CA ASP A 313 -4.10 13.85 29.65
C ASP A 313 -5.11 12.96 28.91
N GLN A 314 -6.19 12.60 29.61
CA GLN A 314 -7.20 11.70 29.08
C GLN A 314 -8.23 12.39 28.19
N ASP A 315 -8.37 13.72 28.24
CA ASP A 315 -9.48 14.44 27.60
C ASP A 315 -9.08 15.14 26.30
N SER A 316 -7.82 15.54 26.16
CA SER A 316 -7.34 16.22 24.95
C SER A 316 -6.71 15.26 23.93
N LEU A 317 -6.17 14.13 24.41
CA LEU A 317 -5.48 13.15 23.58
C LEU A 317 -6.41 12.04 23.09
N PRO A 318 -6.11 11.44 21.91
CA PRO A 318 -6.86 10.30 21.44
C PRO A 318 -6.61 9.07 22.33
N SER A 319 -7.53 8.12 22.25
CA SER A 319 -7.39 6.79 22.84
C SER A 319 -7.04 5.77 21.76
N ILE A 320 -6.21 4.77 22.09
CA ILE A 320 -5.87 3.67 21.17
C ILE A 320 -6.78 2.48 21.50
N LEU A 321 -7.52 1.98 20.53
CA LEU A 321 -8.37 0.80 20.66
C LEU A 321 -7.70 -0.42 20.03
N LEU A 322 -7.69 -1.53 20.75
CA LEU A 322 -7.03 -2.78 20.37
C LEU A 322 -7.95 -3.98 20.62
N GLU A 323 -7.92 -4.97 19.73
CA GLU A 323 -8.68 -6.22 19.91
C GLU A 323 -7.81 -7.37 20.46
N HIS A 324 -6.49 -7.17 20.52
CA HIS A 324 -5.52 -8.20 20.90
C HIS A 324 -4.76 -7.82 22.17
N ALA A 325 -4.89 -8.66 23.20
CA ALA A 325 -4.15 -8.53 24.47
C ALA A 325 -2.63 -8.56 24.28
N ALA A 326 -2.14 -9.28 23.27
CA ALA A 326 -0.71 -9.36 22.96
C ALA A 326 -0.13 -7.99 22.56
N THR A 327 -0.92 -7.16 21.87
CA THR A 327 -0.51 -5.78 21.52
C THR A 327 -0.55 -4.86 22.75
N VAL A 328 -1.57 -5.01 23.61
CA VAL A 328 -1.61 -4.28 24.89
C VAL A 328 -0.36 -4.56 25.71
N LEU A 329 0.04 -5.83 25.77
CA LEU A 329 1.21 -6.27 26.49
C LEU A 329 2.51 -5.65 25.92
N GLN A 330 2.60 -5.59 24.59
CA GLN A 330 3.70 -4.91 23.92
C GLN A 330 3.80 -3.44 24.36
N ILE A 331 2.67 -2.72 24.36
CA ILE A 331 2.61 -1.30 24.75
C ILE A 331 3.03 -1.11 26.21
N LEU A 332 2.53 -1.95 27.12
CA LEU A 332 2.91 -1.86 28.54
C LEU A 332 4.42 -2.02 28.74
N ARG A 333 5.05 -2.90 27.96
CA ARG A 333 6.50 -3.13 27.99
C ARG A 333 7.35 -2.09 27.29
N MET A 334 6.74 -1.23 26.46
CA MET A 334 7.46 -0.09 25.87
C MET A 334 7.79 0.97 26.93
N HIS A 335 7.08 0.98 28.07
CA HIS A 335 7.19 2.00 29.12
C HIS A 335 7.06 3.44 28.58
N GLU A 336 6.36 3.60 27.46
CA GLU A 336 6.12 4.88 26.81
C GLU A 336 4.79 5.46 27.29
N GLU A 337 4.81 6.75 27.63
CA GLU A 337 3.63 7.50 28.12
C GLU A 337 2.99 8.36 27.03
N ASN A 338 3.74 8.67 25.98
CA ASN A 338 3.29 9.48 24.86
C ASN A 338 2.50 8.63 23.86
N ILE A 339 1.19 8.87 23.79
CA ILE A 339 0.27 8.18 22.89
C ILE A 339 0.70 8.28 21.42
N PHE A 340 1.26 9.40 20.97
CA PHE A 340 1.72 9.53 19.59
C PHE A 340 2.97 8.69 19.32
N THR A 341 3.89 8.58 20.27
CA THR A 341 5.02 7.65 20.13
C THR A 341 4.54 6.20 20.03
N ILE A 342 3.54 5.82 20.83
CA ILE A 342 2.93 4.49 20.74
C ILE A 342 2.28 4.27 19.36
N ILE A 343 1.53 5.25 18.84
CA ILE A 343 0.92 5.17 17.50
C ILE A 343 1.98 4.97 16.42
N ARG A 344 3.06 5.75 16.43
CA ARG A 344 4.18 5.60 15.48
C ARG A 344 4.73 4.19 15.48
N GLU A 345 5.03 3.66 16.65
CA GLU A 345 5.57 2.31 16.82
C GLU A 345 4.60 1.24 16.29
N LEU A 346 3.30 1.36 16.57
CA LEU A 346 2.29 0.42 16.06
C LEU A 346 2.23 0.45 14.52
N VAL A 347 2.33 1.62 13.89
CA VAL A 347 2.43 1.77 12.43
C VAL A 347 3.73 1.15 11.93
N THR A 348 4.86 1.44 12.58
CA THR A 348 6.18 0.89 12.25
C THR A 348 6.20 -0.64 12.28
N TYR A 349 5.42 -1.25 13.17
CA TYR A 349 5.28 -2.71 13.27
C TYR A 349 4.14 -3.30 12.44
N GLY A 350 3.33 -2.47 11.77
CA GLY A 350 2.19 -2.91 10.97
C GLY A 350 1.12 -3.62 11.79
N VAL A 351 0.94 -3.22 13.05
CA VAL A 351 -0.06 -3.77 13.96
C VAL A 351 -1.42 -3.15 13.68
N GLU A 352 -2.48 -3.95 13.79
CA GLU A 352 -3.84 -3.43 13.71
C GLU A 352 -4.25 -2.77 15.02
N PHE A 353 -4.76 -1.54 14.93
CA PHE A 353 -5.27 -0.74 16.05
C PHE A 353 -6.27 0.30 15.52
N HIS A 354 -6.92 1.05 16.40
CA HIS A 354 -7.70 2.21 16.00
C HIS A 354 -7.44 3.40 16.90
N VAL A 355 -7.56 4.61 16.35
CA VAL A 355 -7.44 5.86 17.10
C VAL A 355 -8.83 6.43 17.29
N ALA A 356 -9.25 6.60 18.55
CA ALA A 356 -10.57 7.10 18.91
C ALA A 356 -10.50 8.46 19.60
N TRP A 357 -11.50 9.29 19.32
CA TRP A 357 -11.62 10.66 19.82
C TRP A 357 -12.93 10.82 20.58
N LYS A 358 -12.85 11.49 21.73
CA LYS A 358 -14.02 11.85 22.52
C LYS A 358 -14.81 12.95 21.81
N LYS A 359 -16.12 12.76 21.68
CA LYS A 359 -17.06 13.76 21.15
C LYS A 359 -18.32 13.81 21.99
N SER A 360 -19.04 14.93 21.88
CA SER A 360 -20.37 15.06 22.49
C SER A 360 -21.32 13.97 21.95
N PRO A 361 -22.28 13.46 22.75
CA PRO A 361 -23.28 12.51 22.28
C PRO A 361 -24.12 13.01 21.09
N GLN A 362 -24.25 14.33 20.92
CA GLN A 362 -24.96 14.95 19.80
C GLN A 362 -24.17 14.93 18.47
N TYR A 363 -22.94 14.43 18.47
CA TYR A 363 -22.11 14.31 17.27
C TYR A 363 -22.75 13.32 16.29
N ARG A 364 -23.00 13.76 15.07
CA ARG A 364 -23.71 12.98 14.05
C ARG A 364 -22.76 12.46 12.99
N SER A 365 -23.00 11.23 12.55
CA SER A 365 -22.34 10.65 11.40
C SER A 365 -22.93 11.15 10.08
N TYR A 366 -22.11 11.11 9.04
CA TYR A 366 -22.51 11.29 7.66
C TYR A 366 -22.17 10.04 6.86
N PRO A 367 -22.94 9.75 5.79
CA PRO A 367 -22.54 8.72 4.84
C PRO A 367 -21.15 9.05 4.28
N PRO A 368 -20.22 8.09 4.26
CA PRO A 368 -18.92 8.31 3.64
C PRO A 368 -19.07 8.62 2.14
N PRO A 369 -18.16 9.41 1.56
CA PRO A 369 -18.11 9.61 0.11
C PRO A 369 -18.02 8.26 -0.59
N ARG A 370 -18.63 8.15 -1.78
CA ARG A 370 -18.49 6.95 -2.59
C ARG A 370 -17.09 6.89 -3.17
N THR A 371 -16.38 5.82 -2.85
CA THR A 371 -15.09 5.51 -3.49
C THR A 371 -15.35 4.73 -4.77
N PRO A 372 -14.87 5.20 -5.94
CA PRO A 372 -14.98 4.45 -7.17
C PRO A 372 -14.25 3.11 -7.01
N GLY A 373 -14.98 1.99 -7.11
CA GLY A 373 -14.36 0.68 -7.20
C GLY A 373 -13.67 0.47 -8.55
N LEU A 374 -12.97 -0.65 -8.71
CA LEU A 374 -12.26 -1.01 -9.96
C LEU A 374 -13.18 -1.37 -11.14
N GLY A 375 -14.48 -1.19 -10.97
CA GLY A 375 -15.52 -1.43 -11.97
C GLY A 375 -15.95 -2.90 -12.07
N ARG A 376 -17.03 -3.12 -12.83
CA ARG A 376 -17.53 -4.46 -13.17
C ARG A 376 -16.81 -5.02 -14.38
N ARG A 377 -16.55 -6.32 -14.33
CA ARG A 377 -15.88 -7.10 -15.36
C ARG A 377 -16.76 -8.29 -15.75
N SER A 378 -16.74 -8.64 -17.03
CA SER A 378 -17.45 -9.82 -17.54
C SER A 378 -16.86 -11.11 -16.98
N GLU A 379 -17.63 -12.19 -16.95
CA GLU A 379 -17.19 -13.53 -16.49
C GLU A 379 -15.87 -14.01 -17.13
N ALA A 380 -15.66 -13.71 -18.42
CA ALA A 380 -14.45 -14.10 -19.16
C ALA A 380 -13.23 -13.18 -18.92
N TYR A 381 -13.31 -12.25 -17.97
CA TYR A 381 -12.26 -11.26 -17.75
C TYR A 381 -10.94 -11.89 -17.31
N LYS A 382 -9.86 -11.44 -17.95
CA LYS A 382 -8.49 -11.75 -17.56
C LYS A 382 -7.80 -10.43 -17.32
N GLY A 383 -7.38 -10.20 -16.07
CA GLY A 383 -6.65 -9.00 -15.70
C GLY A 383 -5.43 -8.81 -16.59
N THR A 384 -5.26 -7.60 -17.10
CA THR A 384 -4.09 -7.21 -17.88
C THR A 384 -3.15 -6.37 -17.04
N ILE A 385 -1.93 -6.15 -17.55
CA ILE A 385 -1.01 -5.22 -16.91
C ILE A 385 -1.58 -3.78 -16.88
N VAL A 386 -2.41 -3.40 -17.86
CA VAL A 386 -3.08 -2.09 -17.90
C VAL A 386 -4.09 -1.96 -16.76
N ASP A 387 -4.86 -3.01 -16.49
CA ASP A 387 -5.78 -3.04 -15.35
C ASP A 387 -5.02 -2.89 -14.03
N PHE A 388 -3.87 -3.57 -13.91
CA PHE A 388 -3.00 -3.42 -12.75
C PHE A 388 -2.51 -1.97 -12.59
N TRP A 389 -2.04 -1.31 -13.64
CA TRP A 389 -1.62 0.10 -13.58
C TRP A 389 -2.77 1.05 -13.20
N VAL A 390 -3.97 0.83 -13.74
CA VAL A 390 -5.15 1.60 -13.38
C VAL A 390 -5.51 1.40 -11.90
N TYR A 391 -5.46 0.16 -11.41
CA TYR A 391 -5.64 -0.15 -9.99
C TYR A 391 -4.59 0.57 -9.13
N VAL A 392 -3.30 0.44 -9.45
CA VAL A 392 -2.21 1.06 -8.68
C VAL A 392 -2.41 2.57 -8.62
N LYS A 393 -2.76 3.21 -9.76
CA LYS A 393 -3.04 4.65 -9.78
C LYS A 393 -4.23 5.01 -8.89
N GLN A 394 -5.38 4.35 -9.05
CA GLN A 394 -6.58 4.68 -8.26
C GLN A 394 -6.38 4.43 -6.77
N ARG A 395 -5.69 3.34 -6.42
CA ARG A 395 -5.31 3.02 -5.05
C ARG A 395 -4.40 4.11 -4.47
N ASN A 396 -3.36 4.51 -5.19
CA ASN A 396 -2.43 5.54 -4.72
C ASN A 396 -3.13 6.91 -4.61
N ASP A 397 -3.96 7.30 -5.58
CA ASP A 397 -4.79 8.51 -5.51
C ASP A 397 -5.68 8.49 -4.24
N PHE A 398 -6.28 7.34 -3.92
CA PHE A 398 -7.08 7.17 -2.71
C PHE A 398 -6.25 7.24 -1.43
N LEU A 399 -5.08 6.58 -1.39
CA LEU A 399 -4.21 6.56 -0.21
C LEU A 399 -3.71 7.97 0.14
N HIS A 400 -3.41 8.81 -0.86
CA HIS A 400 -3.05 10.22 -0.65
C HIS A 400 -4.24 11.13 -0.29
N SER A 401 -5.48 10.63 -0.32
CA SER A 401 -6.64 11.39 0.10
C SER A 401 -6.70 11.52 1.63
N PRO A 402 -7.48 12.47 2.18
CA PRO A 402 -7.66 12.60 3.64
C PRO A 402 -8.18 11.34 4.33
N ARG A 403 -8.84 10.42 3.62
CA ARG A 403 -9.32 9.14 4.16
C ARG A 403 -8.29 8.03 4.05
N GLY A 404 -7.30 8.17 3.18
CA GLY A 404 -6.36 7.12 2.84
C GLY A 404 -5.41 6.75 3.98
N HIS A 405 -4.98 7.71 4.81
CA HIS A 405 -4.12 7.41 5.97
C HIS A 405 -4.80 6.52 7.02
N VAL A 406 -6.14 6.41 7.03
CA VAL A 406 -6.86 5.48 7.92
C VAL A 406 -6.45 4.02 7.65
N ALA A 407 -5.97 3.72 6.44
CA ALA A 407 -5.43 2.40 6.09
C ALA A 407 -4.25 1.97 6.96
N LEU A 408 -3.48 2.92 7.54
CA LEU A 408 -2.36 2.63 8.43
C LEU A 408 -2.81 1.91 9.71
N PHE A 409 -4.05 2.12 10.14
CA PHE A 409 -4.64 1.52 11.34
C PHE A 409 -5.03 0.04 11.16
N TYR A 410 -5.21 -0.42 9.91
CA TYR A 410 -5.68 -1.77 9.62
C TYR A 410 -4.59 -2.85 9.73
N GLY A 411 -3.32 -2.45 9.92
CA GLY A 411 -2.19 -3.37 9.92
C GLY A 411 -2.18 -4.29 8.69
N GLY A 412 -1.55 -5.47 8.82
CA GLY A 412 -1.64 -6.52 7.80
C GLY A 412 -1.28 -6.05 6.38
N ILE A 413 -1.98 -6.54 5.36
CA ILE A 413 -1.70 -6.14 3.96
C ILE A 413 -2.14 -4.70 3.66
N ILE A 414 -3.24 -4.24 4.26
CA ILE A 414 -3.81 -2.90 4.01
C ILE A 414 -2.84 -1.83 4.51
N GLY A 415 -2.41 -1.93 5.78
CA GLY A 415 -1.43 -1.03 6.38
C GLY A 415 -0.07 -1.11 5.68
N ARG A 416 0.39 -2.31 5.25
CA ARG A 416 1.62 -2.45 4.46
C ARG A 416 1.56 -1.68 3.14
N VAL A 417 0.45 -1.82 2.40
CA VAL A 417 0.28 -1.10 1.13
C VAL A 417 0.19 0.40 1.36
N ALA A 418 -0.46 0.86 2.43
CA ALA A 418 -0.51 2.27 2.78
C ALA A 418 0.89 2.85 3.07
N ARG A 419 1.70 2.15 3.87
CA ARG A 419 3.07 2.58 4.20
C ARG A 419 4.03 2.63 3.01
N LEU A 420 3.81 1.78 2.01
CA LEU A 420 4.59 1.79 0.76
C LEU A 420 4.29 2.99 -0.14
N VAL A 421 3.15 3.64 0.08
CA VAL A 421 2.61 4.68 -0.80
C VAL A 421 2.67 6.05 -0.14
N LEU A 422 2.49 6.12 1.18
CA LEU A 422 2.44 7.35 1.94
C LEU A 422 3.83 7.76 2.42
N GLU A 423 4.13 9.05 2.27
CA GLU A 423 5.27 9.71 2.91
C GLU A 423 5.02 9.84 4.42
N ASP A 424 6.08 9.65 5.22
CA ASP A 424 6.06 9.75 6.69
C ASP A 424 4.84 9.11 7.36
N PRO A 425 4.57 7.80 7.11
CA PRO A 425 3.33 7.16 7.55
C PRO A 425 3.16 7.17 9.07
N GLU A 426 4.26 7.10 9.83
CA GLU A 426 4.26 7.20 11.28
C GLU A 426 3.69 8.55 11.77
N ASP A 427 4.07 9.65 11.12
CA ASP A 427 3.60 10.99 11.49
C ASP A 427 2.19 11.27 10.96
N LEU A 428 1.86 10.80 9.76
CA LEU A 428 0.49 10.89 9.22
C LEU A 428 -0.53 10.20 10.13
N ALA A 429 -0.19 9.05 10.71
CA ALA A 429 -1.06 8.34 11.64
C ALA A 429 -1.31 9.10 12.96
N CYS A 430 -0.43 10.03 13.32
CA CYS A 430 -0.57 10.87 14.51
C CYS A 430 -1.46 12.11 14.28
N LEU A 431 -1.81 12.41 13.03
CA LEU A 431 -2.62 13.58 12.73
C LEU A 431 -4.03 13.44 13.32
N ALA A 432 -4.51 14.53 13.92
CA ALA A 432 -5.91 14.61 14.32
C ALA A 432 -6.80 14.55 13.07
N PRO A 433 -7.83 13.68 13.04
CA PRO A 433 -8.71 13.58 11.90
C PRO A 433 -9.48 14.88 11.73
N SER A 434 -9.72 15.28 10.49
CA SER A 434 -10.68 16.35 10.21
C SER A 434 -12.06 15.97 10.76
N ASP A 435 -12.88 16.98 11.09
CA ASP A 435 -14.24 16.73 11.58
C ASP A 435 -15.05 15.91 10.55
N GLU A 436 -14.85 16.17 9.26
CA GLU A 436 -15.46 15.41 8.16
C GLU A 436 -15.04 13.93 8.14
N LEU A 437 -13.74 13.65 8.27
CA LEU A 437 -13.21 12.29 8.34
C LEU A 437 -13.82 11.53 9.52
N LEU A 438 -13.89 12.18 10.67
CA LEU A 438 -14.40 11.55 11.88
C LEU A 438 -15.93 11.33 11.83
N ARG A 439 -16.70 12.23 11.18
CA ARG A 439 -18.15 12.06 10.95
C ARG A 439 -18.48 10.93 9.99
N THR A 440 -17.57 10.59 9.10
CA THR A 440 -17.73 9.46 8.18
C THR A 440 -17.16 8.16 8.77
N GLY A 441 -16.69 8.22 10.02
CA GLY A 441 -16.20 7.10 10.80
C GLY A 441 -17.31 6.31 11.52
N ALA A 442 -16.88 5.49 12.48
CA ALA A 442 -17.76 4.67 13.31
C ALA A 442 -17.76 5.16 14.76
N ARG A 443 -18.94 5.13 15.37
CA ARG A 443 -19.10 5.31 16.82
C ARG A 443 -18.80 3.98 17.51
N PHE A 444 -17.82 3.98 18.41
CA PHE A 444 -17.38 2.81 19.17
C PHE A 444 -18.16 2.64 20.48
N TYR A 445 -18.25 3.72 21.25
CA TYR A 445 -18.94 3.76 22.55
C TYR A 445 -19.82 5.01 22.64
N ASP A 446 -20.91 4.92 23.39
CA ASP A 446 -21.87 5.99 23.61
C ASP A 446 -22.44 5.87 25.03
N ASP A 447 -22.28 6.93 25.82
CA ASP A 447 -22.92 7.12 27.12
C ASP A 447 -23.56 8.51 27.14
N GLU A 448 -24.42 8.78 28.13
CA GLU A 448 -25.12 10.06 28.30
C GLU A 448 -24.17 11.27 28.34
N ALA A 449 -22.92 11.07 28.75
CA ALA A 449 -21.92 12.12 28.87
C ALA A 449 -20.98 12.25 27.65
N LEU A 450 -20.62 11.15 26.97
CA LEU A 450 -19.61 11.16 25.91
C LEU A 450 -19.76 9.99 24.92
N ALA A 451 -19.33 10.21 23.68
CA ALA A 451 -19.19 9.15 22.67
C ALA A 451 -17.75 9.06 22.14
N LEU A 452 -17.24 7.84 21.97
CA LEU A 452 -15.94 7.58 21.33
C LEU A 452 -16.15 7.33 19.84
N TRP A 453 -15.47 8.12 19.01
CA TRP A 453 -15.55 8.05 17.56
C TRP A 453 -14.20 7.70 16.96
N ARG A 454 -14.18 6.80 15.97
CA ARG A 454 -12.97 6.43 15.24
C ARG A 454 -13.18 6.55 13.74
N PRO A 455 -12.18 7.01 12.97
CA PRO A 455 -12.22 6.87 11.52
C PRO A 455 -12.17 5.39 11.15
N VAL A 456 -12.93 5.01 10.12
CA VAL A 456 -12.94 3.65 9.56
C VAL A 456 -12.98 3.75 8.04
N LEU A 457 -12.34 2.78 7.39
CA LEU A 457 -12.52 2.55 5.96
C LEU A 457 -13.85 1.86 5.71
N THR A 458 -14.49 2.23 4.61
CA THR A 458 -15.63 1.52 4.05
C THR A 458 -15.17 0.23 3.36
N LEU A 459 -16.12 -0.68 3.11
CA LEU A 459 -15.83 -1.90 2.36
C LEU A 459 -15.29 -1.61 0.94
N ASP A 460 -15.83 -0.59 0.27
CA ASP A 460 -15.38 -0.20 -1.07
C ASP A 460 -13.94 0.32 -1.07
N GLU A 461 -13.55 1.05 -0.02
CA GLU A 461 -12.17 1.52 0.16
C GLU A 461 -11.22 0.38 0.47
N VAL A 462 -11.61 -0.56 1.35
CA VAL A 462 -10.83 -1.78 1.61
C VAL A 462 -10.66 -2.59 0.32
N ASN A 463 -11.74 -2.77 -0.44
CA ASN A 463 -11.73 -3.48 -1.72
C ASN A 463 -10.81 -2.81 -2.74
N LEU A 464 -10.84 -1.47 -2.82
CA LEU A 464 -9.93 -0.71 -3.67
C LEU A 464 -8.48 -0.94 -3.28
N ILE A 465 -8.13 -0.84 -2.00
CA ILE A 465 -6.76 -1.08 -1.52
C ILE A 465 -6.29 -2.51 -1.83
N CYS A 466 -7.18 -3.48 -1.65
CA CYS A 466 -6.90 -4.90 -1.88
C CYS A 466 -6.95 -5.31 -3.36
N GLY A 467 -7.26 -4.40 -4.29
CA GLY A 467 -7.31 -4.70 -5.72
C GLY A 467 -8.48 -5.58 -6.14
N VAL A 468 -9.61 -5.51 -5.45
CA VAL A 468 -10.80 -6.35 -5.69
C VAL A 468 -11.58 -5.86 -6.91
N TYR A 469 -11.86 -6.76 -7.85
CA TYR A 469 -12.71 -6.52 -9.02
C TYR A 469 -14.06 -7.23 -8.86
N GLU A 470 -15.15 -6.58 -9.26
CA GLU A 470 -16.45 -7.25 -9.39
C GLU A 470 -16.49 -8.01 -10.72
N VAL A 471 -16.66 -9.33 -10.69
CA VAL A 471 -16.79 -10.18 -11.88
C VAL A 471 -18.18 -10.79 -11.93
N GLU A 472 -18.86 -10.66 -13.07
CA GLU A 472 -20.15 -11.32 -13.29
C GLU A 472 -20.00 -12.85 -13.21
N THR A 473 -20.80 -13.51 -12.39
CA THR A 473 -20.71 -14.97 -12.13
C THR A 473 -21.69 -15.80 -12.96
N GLY A 474 -22.45 -15.19 -13.86
CA GLY A 474 -23.42 -15.88 -14.73
C GLY A 474 -24.60 -16.54 -13.99
N MET A 475 -24.71 -16.41 -12.67
CA MET A 475 -25.81 -16.97 -11.87
C MET A 475 -26.82 -15.87 -11.50
N HIS A 476 -28.02 -15.97 -12.07
CA HIS A 476 -29.19 -15.14 -11.73
C HIS A 476 -30.11 -15.85 -10.75
#